data_AF-A0A957PKN7-F1
#
_entry.id   AF-A0A957PKN7-F1
#
_cell.length_a   1.000
_cell.length_b   1.000
_cell.length_c   1.000
_cell.angle_alpha   90.00
_cell.angle_beta   90.00
_cell.angle_gamma   90.00
#
_symmetry.space_group_name_H-M   'P 1'
#
loop_
_entity.id
_entity.type
_entity.pdbx_description
1 polymer ?
#
loop_
_entity_poly.entity_id
_entity_poly.type
_entity_poly.pdbx_seq_one_letter_code
_entity_poly.pdbx_strand_id
1 'polypeptide(L)'
;MTENSQSTLVITLKAWHGFVLGVVLTLVLLVGLSACYQGRKISRITGRPVSITLPADVTSYSQVVSISFHKTPDGETIKDVTYMGRDEKLHSHEYNDWGIFQGEIIWELNK
;
A
#
# COMPACT_ATOMS: atom_id res chain seq x y z
N MET A 1 -16.02 -55.71 -28.78
CA MET A 1 -16.41 -54.28 -28.81
C MET A 1 -16.36 -53.78 -27.38
N THR A 2 -15.38 -52.94 -27.06
CA THR A 2 -15.14 -52.40 -25.71
C THR A 2 -15.92 -51.10 -25.54
N GLU A 3 -16.86 -51.09 -24.59
CA GLU A 3 -17.73 -49.95 -24.31
C GLU A 3 -16.98 -48.92 -23.44
N ASN A 4 -16.81 -47.71 -23.97
CA ASN A 4 -16.06 -46.63 -23.34
C ASN A 4 -17.00 -45.81 -22.45
N SER A 5 -17.04 -46.13 -21.14
CA SER A 5 -17.90 -45.43 -20.17
C SER A 5 -17.29 -44.07 -19.79
N GLN A 6 -17.73 -43.00 -20.44
CA GLN A 6 -17.38 -41.65 -20.01
C GLN A 6 -18.11 -41.28 -18.72
N SER A 7 -17.35 -41.13 -17.63
CA SER A 7 -17.86 -40.68 -16.35
C SER A 7 -18.18 -39.19 -16.41
N THR A 8 -19.46 -38.83 -16.41
CA THR A 8 -19.91 -37.43 -16.43
C THR A 8 -19.96 -36.89 -14.99
N LEU A 9 -19.15 -35.88 -14.68
CA LEU A 9 -19.15 -35.23 -13.37
C LEU A 9 -20.20 -34.12 -13.36
N VAL A 10 -21.33 -34.37 -12.69
CA VAL A 10 -22.44 -33.40 -12.58
C VAL A 10 -22.22 -32.53 -11.34
N ILE A 11 -21.81 -31.28 -11.53
CA ILE A 11 -21.69 -30.29 -10.45
C ILE A 11 -23.04 -29.60 -10.28
N THR A 12 -23.82 -29.98 -9.27
CA THR A 12 -25.08 -29.32 -8.94
C THR A 12 -24.82 -28.07 -8.09
N LEU A 13 -24.55 -26.93 -8.74
CA LEU A 13 -24.54 -25.65 -8.04
C LEU A 13 -25.99 -25.28 -7.67
N LYS A 14 -26.36 -25.34 -6.39
CA LYS A 14 -27.66 -24.80 -5.95
C LYS A 14 -27.66 -23.29 -6.21
N ALA A 15 -28.66 -22.80 -6.95
CA ALA A 15 -28.79 -21.41 -7.39
C ALA A 15 -28.55 -20.36 -6.29
N TRP A 16 -28.89 -20.70 -5.04
CA TRP A 16 -28.61 -19.88 -3.85
C TRP A 16 -27.13 -19.53 -3.64
N HIS A 17 -26.22 -20.49 -3.88
CA HIS A 17 -24.78 -20.23 -3.75
C HIS A 17 -24.27 -19.31 -4.85
N GLY A 18 -24.80 -19.43 -6.07
CA GLY A 18 -24.49 -18.52 -7.17
C GLY A 18 -24.95 -17.09 -6.87
N PHE A 19 -26.13 -16.93 -6.26
CA PHE A 19 -26.64 -15.63 -5.84
C PHE A 19 -25.76 -14.99 -4.75
N VAL A 20 -25.43 -15.73 -3.68
CA VAL A 20 -24.57 -15.23 -2.59
C VAL A 20 -23.18 -14.86 -3.13
N LEU A 21 -22.60 -15.71 -3.98
CA LEU A 21 -21.30 -15.44 -4.59
C LEU A 21 -21.35 -14.17 -5.45
N GLY A 22 -22.43 -13.99 -6.23
CA GLY A 22 -22.68 -12.79 -7.01
C GLY A 22 -22.73 -11.53 -6.15
N VAL A 23 -23.48 -11.54 -5.05
CA VAL A 23 -23.58 -10.41 -4.11
C VAL A 23 -22.22 -10.06 -3.51
N VAL A 24 -21.47 -11.06 -3.04
CA VAL A 24 -20.12 -10.86 -2.48
C VAL A 24 -19.19 -10.25 -3.51
N LEU A 25 -19.18 -10.78 -4.73
CA LEU A 25 -18.31 -10.30 -5.80
C LEU A 25 -18.66 -8.86 -6.21
N THR A 26 -19.96 -8.52 -6.24
CA THR A 26 -20.44 -7.17 -6.54
C THR A 26 -20.04 -6.17 -5.45
N LEU A 27 -20.13 -6.56 -4.17
CA LEU A 27 -19.70 -5.73 -3.05
C LEU A 27 -18.19 -5.50 -3.07
N VAL A 28 -17.39 -6.52 -3.36
CA VAL A 28 -15.92 -6.39 -3.48
C VAL A 28 -15.57 -5.43 -4.62
N LEU A 29 -16.23 -5.55 -5.78
CA LEU A 29 -16.00 -4.66 -6.91
C LEU A 29 -16.44 -3.22 -6.61
N LEU A 30 -17.59 -3.01 -5.98
CA LEU A 30 -18.07 -1.68 -5.60
C LEU A 30 -17.16 -1.00 -4.58
N VAL A 31 -16.69 -1.74 -3.56
CA VAL A 31 -15.74 -1.22 -2.57
C VAL A 31 -14.40 -0.87 -3.23
N GLY A 32 -13.89 -1.76 -4.09
CA GLY A 32 -12.65 -1.50 -4.85
C GLY A 32 -12.77 -0.29 -5.76
N LEU A 33 -13.85 -0.17 -6.53
CA LEU A 33 -14.11 0.96 -7.42
C LEU A 33 -14.32 2.27 -6.65
N SER A 34 -15.03 2.24 -5.52
CA SER A 34 -15.23 3.41 -4.66
C SER A 34 -13.90 3.92 -4.06
N ALA A 35 -13.02 3.00 -3.64
CA ALA A 35 -11.68 3.34 -3.16
C ALA A 35 -10.81 3.97 -4.27
N CYS A 36 -10.98 3.56 -5.52
CA CYS A 36 -10.30 4.18 -6.66
C CYS A 36 -10.86 5.57 -7.01
N TYR A 37 -12.18 5.78 -6.92
CA TYR A 37 -12.83 7.01 -7.41
C TYR A 37 -12.70 8.21 -6.45
N GLN A 38 -12.62 7.98 -5.13
CA GLN A 38 -12.52 9.09 -4.16
C GLN A 38 -11.12 9.70 -4.02
N GLY A 39 -10.10 9.24 -4.77
CA GLY A 39 -8.70 9.66 -4.54
C GLY A 39 -8.17 9.32 -3.14
N ARG A 40 -8.96 8.59 -2.33
CA ARG A 40 -8.69 8.18 -0.96
C ARG A 40 -8.12 6.77 -1.02
N LYS A 41 -6.80 6.71 -0.91
CA LYS A 41 -6.00 5.51 -1.17
C LYS A 41 -6.36 4.35 -0.23
N ILE A 42 -6.28 3.14 -0.79
CA ILE A 42 -6.54 1.82 -0.17
C ILE A 42 -5.67 1.56 1.09
N SER A 43 -4.62 2.35 1.33
CA SER A 43 -3.81 2.27 2.55
C SER A 43 -4.56 2.46 3.86
N ARG A 44 -5.67 3.22 3.83
CA ARG A 44 -6.57 3.36 4.98
C ARG A 44 -7.39 2.11 5.26
N ILE A 45 -7.50 1.19 4.30
CA ILE A 45 -8.23 -0.06 4.48
C ILE A 45 -7.38 -1.08 5.25
N THR A 46 -6.07 -1.12 5.01
CA THR A 46 -5.15 -1.96 5.80
C THR A 46 -4.74 -1.31 7.12
N GLY A 47 -4.69 0.03 7.17
CA GLY A 47 -4.51 0.82 8.39
C GLY A 47 -3.15 0.63 9.07
N ARG A 48 -2.18 -0.02 8.42
CA ARG A 48 -0.88 -0.30 9.02
C ARG A 48 0.09 0.85 8.76
N PRO A 49 0.74 1.40 9.80
CA PRO A 49 1.81 2.35 9.62
C PRO A 49 3.00 1.66 8.94
N VAL A 50 3.74 2.44 8.15
CA VAL A 50 5.04 2.00 7.64
C VAL A 50 6.14 2.74 8.38
N SER A 51 7.06 1.96 8.95
CA SER A 51 8.26 2.50 9.58
C SER A 51 9.34 2.73 8.53
N ILE A 52 9.88 3.95 8.49
CA ILE A 52 11.03 4.33 7.67
C ILE A 52 12.17 4.73 8.61
N THR A 53 13.30 4.05 8.47
CA THR A 53 14.50 4.35 9.25
C THR A 53 15.18 5.61 8.73
N LEU A 54 15.44 6.55 9.63
CA LEU A 54 16.19 7.77 9.37
C LEU A 54 17.67 7.44 9.10
N PRO A 55 18.39 8.33 8.39
CA PRO A 55 19.81 8.14 8.16
C PRO A 55 20.60 8.04 9.48
N ALA A 56 21.71 7.28 9.49
CA ALA A 56 22.43 6.90 10.71
C ALA A 56 23.10 8.08 11.45
N ASP A 57 23.27 9.20 10.77
CA ASP A 57 23.77 10.45 11.33
C ASP A 57 22.70 11.24 12.11
N VAL A 58 21.41 10.92 11.92
CA VAL A 58 20.30 11.43 12.73
C VAL A 58 20.17 10.59 14.00
N THR A 59 20.62 11.14 15.12
CA THR A 59 20.57 10.49 16.45
C THR A 59 19.44 11.02 17.33
N SER A 60 18.85 12.16 16.95
CA SER A 60 17.71 12.76 17.65
C SER A 60 16.71 13.34 16.65
N TYR A 61 15.41 13.23 16.97
CA TYR A 61 14.35 13.85 16.19
C TYR A 61 14.47 15.37 16.09
N SER A 62 15.17 16.02 17.03
CA SER A 62 15.43 17.47 16.98
C SER A 62 16.35 17.88 15.83
N GLN A 63 17.08 16.94 15.22
CA GLN A 63 17.90 17.19 14.03
C GLN A 63 17.06 17.21 12.76
N VAL A 64 15.82 16.69 12.79
CA VAL A 64 14.92 16.72 11.64
C VAL A 64 14.38 18.14 11.49
N VAL A 65 14.67 18.75 10.35
CA VAL A 65 14.29 20.13 10.03
C VAL A 65 12.95 20.13 9.30
N SER A 66 12.78 19.25 8.31
CA SER A 66 11.54 19.16 7.55
C SER A 66 11.34 17.77 6.96
N ILE A 67 10.07 17.50 6.65
CA ILE A 67 9.63 16.32 5.90
C ILE A 67 8.72 16.83 4.79
N SER A 68 9.08 16.54 3.54
CA SER A 68 8.32 16.95 2.36
C SER A 68 7.85 15.76 1.54
N PHE A 69 6.72 15.96 0.86
CA PHE A 69 6.16 15.01 -0.09
C PHE A 69 5.95 15.75 -1.39
N HIS A 70 6.52 15.25 -2.47
CA HIS A 70 6.33 15.82 -3.79
C HIS A 70 6.06 14.72 -4.81
N LYS A 71 5.44 15.10 -5.93
CA LYS A 71 5.15 14.17 -7.01
C LYS A 71 6.09 14.41 -8.17
N THR A 72 6.65 13.35 -8.72
CA THR A 72 7.37 13.42 -9.99
C THR A 72 6.39 13.60 -11.16
N PRO A 73 6.86 14.06 -12.32
CA PRO A 73 6.06 14.08 -13.55
C PRO A 73 5.50 12.70 -13.91
N ASP A 74 6.22 11.63 -13.56
CA ASP A 74 5.83 10.24 -13.81
C ASP A 74 4.77 9.72 -12.82
N GLY A 75 4.35 10.55 -11.86
CA GLY A 75 3.28 10.26 -10.92
C GLY A 75 3.72 9.55 -9.64
N GLU A 76 5.02 9.29 -9.48
CA GLU A 76 5.61 8.72 -8.26
C GLU A 76 5.57 9.76 -7.14
N THR A 77 5.41 9.30 -5.90
CA THR A 77 5.46 10.18 -4.72
C THR A 77 6.81 10.02 -4.07
N ILE A 78 7.63 11.05 -4.17
CA ILE A 78 8.91 11.14 -3.49
C ILE A 78 8.69 11.75 -2.10
N LYS A 79 9.41 11.20 -1.13
CA LYS A 79 9.43 11.68 0.25
C LYS A 79 10.85 12.12 0.57
N ASP A 80 10.99 13.31 1.13
CA ASP A 80 12.29 13.82 1.54
C ASP A 80 12.29 14.10 3.04
N VAL A 81 13.40 13.77 3.69
CA VAL A 81 13.67 14.23 5.05
C VAL A 81 14.90 15.12 5.01
N THR A 82 14.71 16.38 5.38
CA THR A 82 15.82 17.32 5.59
C THR A 82 16.20 17.33 7.06
N TYR A 83 17.49 17.20 7.35
CA TYR A 83 18.01 17.12 8.71
C TYR A 83 19.41 17.75 8.84
N MET A 84 19.79 18.04 10.08
CA MET A 84 21.14 18.46 10.46
C MET A 84 22.01 17.24 10.76
N GLY A 85 22.99 16.95 9.91
CA GLY A 85 23.93 15.86 10.08
C GLY A 85 24.94 16.14 11.21
N ARG A 86 25.69 15.10 11.62
CA ARG A 86 26.77 15.26 12.61
C ARG A 86 27.95 16.09 12.10
N ASP A 87 28.03 16.29 10.79
CA ASP A 87 29.00 17.15 10.12
C ASP A 87 28.57 18.63 10.12
N GLU A 88 27.52 18.98 10.87
CA GLU A 88 26.95 20.33 10.97
C GLU A 88 26.46 20.88 9.63
N LYS A 89 26.10 19.99 8.69
CA LYS A 89 25.52 20.35 7.39
C LYS A 89 24.07 19.91 7.31
N LEU A 90 23.32 20.65 6.48
CA LEU A 90 21.98 20.25 6.09
C LEU A 90 22.06 19.20 4.98
N HIS A 91 21.41 18.08 5.23
CA HIS A 91 21.24 16.98 4.27
C HIS A 91 19.77 16.80 3.95
N SER A 92 19.49 16.36 2.74
CA SER A 92 18.15 15.89 2.35
C SER A 92 18.27 14.48 1.83
N HIS A 93 17.56 13.54 2.47
CA HIS A 93 17.53 12.15 2.05
C HIS A 93 16.20 11.83 1.40
N GLU A 94 16.28 11.31 0.17
CA GLU A 94 15.14 10.96 -0.65
C GLU A 94 14.77 9.48 -0.43
N TYR A 95 13.50 9.23 -0.14
CA TYR A 95 12.94 7.89 -0.02
C TYR A 95 12.01 7.63 -1.21
N ASN A 96 12.50 6.82 -2.15
CA ASN A 96 11.71 6.32 -3.26
C ASN A 96 10.84 5.16 -2.79
N ASP A 97 9.60 5.49 -2.45
CA ASP A 97 8.64 4.51 -1.99
C ASP A 97 7.61 4.23 -3.09
N TRP A 98 7.75 3.04 -3.69
CA TRP A 98 6.84 2.49 -4.70
C TRP A 98 5.44 2.24 -4.13
N GLY A 99 5.29 2.32 -2.80
CA GLY A 99 4.01 2.22 -2.11
C GLY A 99 3.28 3.55 -2.07
N ILE A 100 2.41 3.80 -3.04
CA ILE A 100 1.34 4.81 -2.89
C ILE A 100 0.36 4.49 -1.75
N PHE A 101 0.59 3.42 -0.97
CA PHE A 101 -0.36 2.83 -0.05
C PHE A 101 0.08 2.83 1.41
N GLN A 102 0.54 3.98 1.93
CA GLN A 102 0.85 4.11 3.36
C GLN A 102 -0.13 5.08 4.01
N GLY A 103 -0.85 4.61 5.04
CA GLY A 103 -1.87 5.41 5.74
C GLY A 103 -1.26 6.30 6.82
N GLU A 104 -0.10 5.88 7.34
CA GLU A 104 0.70 6.55 8.36
C GLU A 104 2.17 6.16 8.12
N ILE A 105 3.08 7.10 8.38
CA ILE A 105 4.53 6.88 8.28
C ILE A 105 5.15 7.19 9.64
N ILE A 106 5.90 6.23 10.17
CA ILE A 106 6.66 6.38 11.40
C ILE A 106 8.13 6.55 11.00
N TRP A 107 8.73 7.67 11.38
CA TRP A 107 10.16 7.91 11.17
C TRP A 107 10.92 7.40 12.39
N GLU A 108 11.72 6.36 12.23
CA GLU A 108 12.44 5.72 13.33
C GLU A 108 13.92 6.08 13.28
N LEU A 109 14.50 6.45 14.43
CA LEU A 109 15.94 6.59 14.54
C LEU A 109 16.63 5.25 14.27
N ASN A 110 17.76 5.32 13.56
CA ASN A 110 18.62 4.15 13.37
C ASN A 110 19.23 3.76 14.74
N LYS A 111 18.94 2.55 15.21
CA LYS A 111 19.38 2.04 16.52
C LYS A 111 20.73 1.33 16.44
#